data_AF-A0A416MFL9-F1
#
_entry.id   AF-A0A416MFL9-F1
#
_cell.length_a   1.000
_cell.length_b   1.000
_cell.length_c   1.000
_cell.angle_alpha   90.00
_cell.angle_beta   90.00
_cell.angle_gamma   90.00
#
_symmetry.space_group_name_H-M   'P 1'
#
loop_
_entity.id
_entity.type
_entity.pdbx_description
1 polymer ?
#
loop_
_entity_poly.entity_id
_entity_poly.type
_entity_poly.pdbx_seq_one_letter_code
_entity_poly.pdbx_strand_id
1 'polypeptide(L)'
;MPQPEKLDVSGLDTSNAINMEGMFYWCSKIQTLNVSFFDTSHVINMKSMFDYCSSLKKLDLSSFCTKHVIDFSSMFGDCIQLEKLVLSGWDTKSAVYMRGMFENCRSLRMLDVLSFDTKNVINMSNMFAGCEKLRHIELSSFSTGALQDMREMFHNCNCLQTLDLSGFDTKNVTNMSYLFCGCSKLAKLNVSNFDTANVIDMSNMFCRCESLTSIDVSRFDTSHTESFARMFRDCVKVETLDVSHFQTQRALHMENMFYGCKCLKYLDLRGFDCSKAADLSYMFYGCQSLKNVLTAKRPSDRKHRAIMIELLAGCKKFAEEKKGMGI
;
A
#
# COMPACT_ATOMS: atom_id res chain seq x y z
N MET A 1 27.56 -20.54 2.56
CA MET A 1 28.58 -20.54 3.65
C MET A 1 27.87 -20.27 4.97
N PRO A 2 28.30 -20.85 6.10
CA PRO A 2 27.77 -20.47 7.41
C PRO A 2 28.04 -18.98 7.64
N GLN A 3 27.00 -18.20 7.93
CA GLN A 3 27.12 -16.77 8.24
C GLN A 3 27.28 -16.56 9.75
N PRO A 4 28.11 -15.62 10.19
CA PRO A 4 28.34 -15.39 11.61
C PRO A 4 27.13 -14.71 12.27
N GLU A 5 26.89 -14.99 13.54
CA GLU A 5 25.83 -14.31 14.32
C GLU A 5 26.23 -12.91 14.79
N LYS A 6 27.54 -12.66 14.86
CA LYS A 6 28.16 -11.38 15.20
C LYS A 6 29.24 -11.09 14.16
N LEU A 7 29.26 -9.85 13.67
CA LEU A 7 30.27 -9.39 12.73
C LEU A 7 30.96 -8.18 13.34
N ASP A 8 32.29 -8.25 13.46
CA ASP A 8 33.10 -7.10 13.83
C ASP A 8 33.52 -6.36 12.55
N VAL A 9 33.14 -5.08 12.47
CA VAL A 9 33.47 -4.20 11.36
C VAL A 9 34.29 -2.99 11.79
N SER A 10 34.78 -2.94 13.05
CA SER A 10 35.47 -1.76 13.61
C SER A 10 36.78 -1.41 12.93
N GLY A 11 37.35 -2.33 12.16
CA GLY A 11 38.57 -2.10 11.38
C GLY A 11 38.34 -1.55 9.97
N LEU A 12 37.08 -1.37 9.52
CA LEU A 12 36.79 -0.86 8.19
C LEU A 12 36.92 0.67 8.15
N ASP A 13 37.82 1.17 7.29
CA ASP A 13 37.86 2.59 6.92
C ASP A 13 36.83 2.87 5.82
N THR A 14 35.78 3.61 6.17
CA THR A 14 34.70 3.99 5.24
C THR A 14 34.77 5.45 4.79
N SER A 15 35.82 6.20 5.15
CA SER A 15 35.93 7.64 4.91
C SER A 15 35.81 8.05 3.44
N ASN A 16 36.20 7.17 2.52
CA ASN A 16 36.13 7.37 1.07
C ASN A 16 34.95 6.63 0.41
N ALA A 17 34.08 5.98 1.18
CA ALA A 17 32.97 5.21 0.63
C ALA A 17 31.92 6.15 0.02
N ILE A 18 31.64 5.96 -1.26
CA ILE A 18 30.59 6.67 -2.00
C ILE A 18 29.34 5.78 -2.17
N ASN A 19 29.55 4.48 -2.33
CA ASN A 19 28.49 3.49 -2.49
C ASN A 19 28.58 2.43 -1.39
N MET A 20 27.51 2.27 -0.61
CA MET A 20 27.35 1.23 0.40
C MET A 20 26.20 0.27 0.05
N GLU A 21 25.81 0.20 -1.23
CA GLU A 21 24.79 -0.71 -1.70
C GLU A 21 25.11 -2.15 -1.31
N GLY A 22 24.16 -2.79 -0.63
CA GLY A 22 24.25 -4.20 -0.27
C GLY A 22 25.41 -4.58 0.67
N MET A 23 26.01 -3.64 1.42
CA MET A 23 27.18 -3.92 2.27
C MET A 23 26.95 -5.09 3.25
N PHE A 24 25.74 -5.24 3.78
CA PHE A 24 25.31 -6.35 4.64
C PHE A 24 24.17 -7.16 4.02
N TYR A 25 24.02 -7.12 2.69
CA TYR A 25 22.96 -7.83 1.98
C TYR A 25 22.96 -9.31 2.36
N TRP A 26 21.79 -9.83 2.72
CA TRP A 26 21.55 -11.24 3.01
C TRP A 26 22.37 -11.79 4.17
N CYS A 27 22.87 -10.93 5.07
CA CYS A 27 23.49 -11.32 6.34
C CYS A 27 22.45 -11.80 7.37
N SER A 28 21.68 -12.82 6.97
CA SER A 28 20.52 -13.40 7.64
C SER A 28 20.75 -13.89 9.06
N LYS A 29 22.00 -14.20 9.45
CA LYS A 29 22.36 -14.69 10.79
C LYS A 29 22.80 -13.61 11.77
N ILE A 30 23.15 -12.41 11.30
CA ILE A 30 23.64 -11.33 12.18
C ILE A 30 22.50 -10.89 13.11
N GLN A 31 22.74 -10.96 14.43
CA GLN A 31 21.78 -10.54 15.44
C GLN A 31 22.05 -9.13 15.98
N THR A 32 23.32 -8.75 15.98
CA THR A 32 23.83 -7.45 16.45
C THR A 32 24.91 -6.96 15.51
N LEU A 33 24.88 -5.68 15.20
CA LEU A 33 25.88 -5.03 14.36
C LEU A 33 26.16 -3.64 14.93
N ASN A 34 27.43 -3.33 15.13
CA ASN A 34 27.87 -1.99 15.51
C ASN A 34 28.50 -1.32 14.30
N VAL A 35 27.91 -0.20 13.84
CA VAL A 35 28.42 0.62 12.73
C VAL A 35 28.67 2.06 13.16
N SER A 36 28.78 2.32 14.47
CA SER A 36 28.89 3.68 15.02
C SER A 36 30.13 4.45 14.56
N PHE A 37 31.14 3.74 14.07
CA PHE A 37 32.44 4.27 13.61
C PHE A 37 32.50 4.44 12.08
N PHE A 38 31.45 4.09 11.34
CA PHE A 38 31.41 4.37 9.91
C PHE A 38 31.32 5.87 9.66
N ASP A 39 32.27 6.39 8.88
CA ASP A 39 32.12 7.68 8.22
C ASP A 39 31.29 7.47 6.95
N THR A 40 30.09 8.05 6.91
CA THR A 40 29.19 8.00 5.75
C THR A 40 29.05 9.35 5.07
N SER A 41 29.90 10.32 5.40
CA SER A 41 29.78 11.72 4.96
C SER A 41 29.87 11.91 3.44
N HIS A 42 30.46 10.95 2.72
CA HIS A 42 30.57 10.95 1.25
C HIS A 42 29.63 9.97 0.55
N VAL A 43 28.82 9.22 1.31
CA VAL A 43 27.96 8.17 0.76
C VAL A 43 26.77 8.79 0.04
N ILE A 44 26.52 8.34 -1.20
CA ILE A 44 25.40 8.76 -2.03
C ILE A 44 24.39 7.62 -2.29
N ASN A 45 24.77 6.36 -2.07
CA ASN A 45 23.91 5.19 -2.30
C ASN A 45 23.99 4.23 -1.12
N MET A 46 22.84 3.95 -0.48
CA MET A 46 22.68 2.99 0.62
C MET A 46 21.63 1.91 0.30
N LYS A 47 21.32 1.73 -1.00
CA LYS A 47 20.35 0.74 -1.46
C LYS A 47 20.65 -0.65 -0.91
N SER A 48 19.64 -1.32 -0.39
CA SER A 48 19.75 -2.69 0.14
C SER A 48 20.86 -2.91 1.18
N MET A 49 21.39 -1.87 1.84
CA MET A 49 22.56 -1.98 2.71
C MET A 49 22.42 -3.04 3.81
N PHE A 50 21.22 -3.19 4.40
CA PHE A 50 20.91 -4.19 5.42
C PHE A 50 19.80 -5.16 4.96
N ASP A 51 19.48 -5.19 3.67
CA ASP A 51 18.40 -6.01 3.13
C ASP A 51 18.62 -7.50 3.44
N TYR A 52 17.56 -8.21 3.80
CA TYR A 52 17.58 -9.61 4.27
C TYR A 52 18.44 -9.89 5.52
N CYS A 53 18.80 -8.89 6.34
CA CYS A 53 19.35 -9.09 7.69
C CYS A 53 18.29 -9.61 8.67
N SER A 54 17.70 -10.77 8.36
CA SER A 54 16.48 -11.30 8.97
C SER A 54 16.58 -11.66 10.46
N SER A 55 17.77 -11.83 11.03
CA SER A 55 17.98 -12.04 12.47
C SER A 55 18.35 -10.76 13.24
N LEU A 56 18.55 -9.63 12.56
CA LEU A 56 18.95 -8.38 13.20
C LEU A 56 17.78 -7.81 14.00
N LYS A 57 17.96 -7.62 15.31
CA LYS A 57 16.88 -7.18 16.21
C LYS A 57 16.88 -5.69 16.46
N LYS A 58 18.07 -5.10 16.53
CA LYS A 58 18.26 -3.68 16.83
C LYS A 58 19.40 -3.14 15.98
N LEU A 59 19.23 -1.93 15.49
CA LEU A 59 20.27 -1.23 14.75
C LEU A 59 20.23 0.25 15.12
N ASP A 60 21.41 0.79 15.43
CA ASP A 60 21.58 2.20 15.72
C ASP A 60 22.42 2.84 14.61
N LEU A 61 21.81 3.78 13.88
CA LEU A 61 22.41 4.51 12.77
C LEU A 61 22.47 6.01 13.06
N SER A 62 22.43 6.42 14.34
CA SER A 62 22.49 7.85 14.69
C SER A 62 23.81 8.53 14.30
N SER A 63 24.87 7.76 14.03
CA SER A 63 26.15 8.27 13.55
C SER A 63 26.18 8.53 12.04
N PHE A 64 25.18 8.03 11.28
CA PHE A 64 25.21 8.13 9.83
C PHE A 64 24.89 9.57 9.39
N CYS A 65 25.77 10.12 8.56
CA CYS A 65 25.51 11.33 7.79
C CYS A 65 24.82 10.94 6.48
N THR A 66 23.57 11.38 6.28
CA THR A 66 22.75 10.98 5.12
C THR A 66 22.46 12.10 4.13
N LYS A 67 22.97 13.31 4.38
CA LYS A 67 22.65 14.53 3.61
C LYS A 67 22.91 14.44 2.10
N HIS A 68 23.78 13.52 1.66
CA HIS A 68 24.12 13.31 0.25
C HIS A 68 23.55 12.02 -0.33
N VAL A 69 22.85 11.20 0.47
CA VAL A 69 22.30 9.92 0.03
C VAL A 69 21.07 10.16 -0.83
N ILE A 70 21.11 9.58 -2.03
CA ILE A 70 20.08 9.69 -3.08
C ILE A 70 19.15 8.47 -3.04
N ASP A 71 19.71 7.28 -2.82
CA ASP A 71 18.99 6.01 -2.90
C ASP A 71 19.04 5.25 -1.56
N PHE A 72 17.85 5.08 -0.95
CA PHE A 72 17.60 4.29 0.26
C PHE A 72 16.74 3.04 -0.04
N SER A 73 16.57 2.69 -1.32
CA SER A 73 15.66 1.62 -1.72
C SER A 73 16.03 0.32 -1.02
N SER A 74 15.05 -0.36 -0.44
CA SER A 74 15.21 -1.65 0.26
C SER A 74 16.27 -1.66 1.35
N MET A 75 16.71 -0.50 1.88
CA MET A 75 17.84 -0.43 2.83
C MET A 75 17.67 -1.35 4.04
N PHE A 76 16.44 -1.53 4.52
CA PHE A 76 16.07 -2.46 5.60
C PHE A 76 15.05 -3.52 5.14
N GLY A 77 14.98 -3.79 3.83
CA GLY A 77 14.11 -4.83 3.28
C GLY A 77 14.32 -6.17 3.99
N ASP A 78 13.23 -6.90 4.24
CA ASP A 78 13.25 -8.24 4.82
C ASP A 78 14.05 -8.38 6.14
N CYS A 79 14.21 -7.28 6.89
CA CYS A 79 14.69 -7.27 8.27
C CYS A 79 13.58 -7.71 9.24
N ILE A 80 13.09 -8.94 9.07
CA ILE A 80 11.85 -9.45 9.69
C ILE A 80 11.84 -9.43 11.23
N GLN A 81 13.01 -9.50 11.88
CA GLN A 81 13.16 -9.46 13.34
C GLN A 81 13.54 -8.08 13.89
N LEU A 82 13.66 -7.05 13.04
CA LEU A 82 14.04 -5.71 13.49
C LEU A 82 12.92 -5.12 14.36
N GLU A 83 13.22 -4.91 15.64
CA GLU A 83 12.30 -4.37 16.65
C GLU A 83 12.57 -2.90 16.95
N LYS A 84 13.84 -2.47 16.82
CA LYS A 84 14.25 -1.09 17.10
C LYS A 84 15.25 -0.62 16.04
N LEU A 85 14.94 0.51 15.42
CA LEU A 85 15.81 1.21 14.48
C LEU A 85 15.94 2.66 14.95
N VAL A 86 17.17 3.16 15.06
CA VAL A 86 17.45 4.55 15.47
C VAL A 86 18.00 5.30 14.26
N LEU A 87 17.27 6.34 13.83
CA LEU A 87 17.54 7.17 12.64
C LEU A 87 17.76 8.64 13.00
N SER A 88 17.98 8.95 14.27
CA SER A 88 18.15 10.33 14.74
C SER A 88 19.31 11.02 14.04
N GLY A 89 19.08 12.24 13.55
CA GLY A 89 20.08 13.03 12.83
C GLY A 89 20.10 12.84 11.32
N TRP A 90 19.23 11.99 10.77
CA TRP A 90 19.12 11.81 9.32
C TRP A 90 18.56 13.06 8.64
N ASP A 91 19.28 13.52 7.61
CA ASP A 91 18.83 14.50 6.63
C ASP A 91 18.57 13.78 5.31
N THR A 92 17.32 13.75 4.85
CA THR A 92 16.91 13.03 3.64
C THR A 92 16.60 13.97 2.47
N LYS A 93 16.98 15.26 2.53
CA LYS A 93 16.65 16.25 1.49
C LYS A 93 17.11 15.88 0.08
N SER A 94 18.19 15.11 -0.03
CA SER A 94 18.76 14.65 -1.29
C SER A 94 18.15 13.35 -1.81
N ALA A 95 17.30 12.70 -1.02
CA ALA A 95 16.71 11.41 -1.38
C ALA A 95 15.78 11.54 -2.58
N VAL A 96 15.92 10.60 -3.52
CA VAL A 96 15.08 10.48 -4.73
C VAL A 96 14.33 9.14 -4.72
N TYR A 97 14.95 8.08 -4.17
CA TYR A 97 14.39 6.73 -4.15
C TYR A 97 14.32 6.19 -2.72
N MET A 98 13.11 5.80 -2.28
CA MET A 98 12.85 5.15 -0.99
C MET A 98 11.97 3.91 -1.15
N ARG A 99 12.00 3.28 -2.33
CA ARG A 99 11.21 2.09 -2.64
C ARG A 99 11.53 0.97 -1.66
N GLY A 100 10.53 0.42 -0.98
CA GLY A 100 10.68 -0.74 -0.11
C GLY A 100 11.63 -0.54 1.07
N MET A 101 11.94 0.71 1.47
CA MET A 101 12.98 0.98 2.48
C MET A 101 12.81 0.19 3.78
N PHE A 102 11.57 -0.05 4.22
CA PHE A 102 11.22 -0.84 5.40
C PHE A 102 10.33 -2.05 5.05
N GLU A 103 10.36 -2.51 3.81
CA GLU A 103 9.55 -3.64 3.35
C GLU A 103 9.84 -4.89 4.20
N ASN A 104 8.79 -5.59 4.61
CA ASN A 104 8.84 -6.79 5.44
C ASN A 104 9.59 -6.64 6.78
N CYS A 105 9.70 -5.42 7.34
CA CYS A 105 10.12 -5.20 8.72
C CYS A 105 9.03 -5.62 9.73
N ARG A 106 8.64 -6.91 9.71
CA ARG A 106 7.46 -7.46 10.39
C ARG A 106 7.45 -7.27 11.91
N SER A 107 8.62 -7.07 12.53
CA SER A 107 8.75 -6.91 13.98
C SER A 107 8.75 -5.46 14.47
N LEU A 108 8.84 -4.47 13.57
CA LEU A 108 8.80 -3.05 13.94
C LEU A 108 7.43 -2.69 14.50
N ARG A 109 7.41 -2.09 15.69
CA ARG A 109 6.18 -1.63 16.36
C ARG A 109 5.98 -0.12 16.26
N MET A 110 7.09 0.60 16.17
CA MET A 110 7.18 2.04 16.01
C MET A 110 8.38 2.34 15.13
N LEU A 111 8.31 3.45 14.41
CA LEU A 111 9.39 3.95 13.58
C LEU A 111 9.28 5.46 13.59
N ASP A 112 10.39 6.14 13.89
CA ASP A 112 10.46 7.59 13.83
C ASP A 112 10.97 8.01 12.45
N VAL A 113 10.11 8.68 11.69
CA VAL A 113 10.40 9.24 10.36
C VAL A 113 10.09 10.74 10.29
N LEU A 114 9.88 11.39 11.44
CA LEU A 114 9.44 12.79 11.50
C LEU A 114 10.44 13.79 10.90
N SER A 115 11.71 13.41 10.82
CA SER A 115 12.76 14.24 10.21
C SER A 115 12.88 14.07 8.71
N PHE A 116 12.12 13.15 8.09
CA PHE A 116 12.26 12.87 6.68
C PHE A 116 11.66 14.02 5.86
N ASP A 117 12.50 14.66 5.04
CA ASP A 117 12.10 15.53 3.93
C ASP A 117 12.04 14.67 2.67
N THR A 118 10.83 14.44 2.15
CA THR A 118 10.59 13.59 0.98
C THR A 118 10.24 14.38 -0.28
N LYS A 119 10.43 15.71 -0.32
CA LYS A 119 9.94 16.56 -1.42
C LYS A 119 10.47 16.20 -2.80
N ASN A 120 11.65 15.57 -2.85
CA ASN A 120 12.32 15.16 -4.08
C ASN A 120 12.12 13.66 -4.39
N VAL A 121 11.45 12.92 -3.50
CA VAL A 121 11.26 11.47 -3.65
C VAL A 121 10.17 11.21 -4.68
N ILE A 122 10.53 10.50 -5.75
CA ILE A 122 9.60 10.18 -6.85
C ILE A 122 9.00 8.77 -6.74
N ASN A 123 9.58 7.91 -5.89
CA ASN A 123 9.14 6.53 -5.70
C ASN A 123 9.23 6.11 -4.22
N MET A 124 8.06 5.83 -3.62
CA MET A 124 7.87 5.26 -2.28
C MET A 124 7.04 3.97 -2.34
N SER A 125 7.02 3.29 -3.50
CA SER A 125 6.36 1.99 -3.62
C SER A 125 6.89 1.03 -2.56
N ASN A 126 5.98 0.26 -1.95
CA ASN A 126 6.26 -0.74 -0.92
C ASN A 126 6.96 -0.22 0.36
N MET A 127 7.09 1.10 0.58
CA MET A 127 7.98 1.66 1.62
C MET A 127 7.79 1.04 3.02
N PHE A 128 6.53 0.75 3.41
CA PHE A 128 6.17 0.11 4.67
C PHE A 128 5.45 -1.23 4.47
N ALA A 129 5.45 -1.80 3.25
CA ALA A 129 4.76 -3.05 2.96
C ALA A 129 5.23 -4.16 3.91
N GLY A 130 4.33 -4.96 4.46
CA GLY A 130 4.66 -6.06 5.37
C GLY A 130 5.14 -5.63 6.77
N CYS A 131 5.00 -4.36 7.17
CA CYS A 131 5.23 -3.92 8.55
C CYS A 131 4.10 -4.40 9.50
N GLU A 132 3.96 -5.70 9.66
CA GLU A 132 2.78 -6.36 10.27
C GLU A 132 2.50 -5.94 11.73
N LYS A 133 3.52 -5.55 12.50
CA LYS A 133 3.38 -5.11 13.90
C LYS A 133 3.35 -3.59 14.08
N LEU A 134 3.51 -2.80 13.02
CA LEU A 134 3.46 -1.35 13.07
C LEU A 134 2.02 -0.92 13.40
N ARG A 135 1.85 -0.13 14.47
CA ARG A 135 0.52 0.28 14.95
C ARG A 135 0.14 1.71 14.56
N HIS A 136 1.15 2.57 14.50
CA HIS A 136 1.05 3.98 14.20
C HIS A 136 2.34 4.42 13.52
N ILE A 137 2.23 5.36 12.61
CA ILE A 137 3.34 6.06 11.96
C ILE A 137 2.91 7.50 11.74
N GLU A 138 3.78 8.43 12.09
CA GLU A 138 3.55 9.86 11.88
C GLU A 138 4.22 10.27 10.57
N LEU A 139 3.44 10.88 9.68
CA LEU A 139 3.84 11.20 8.31
C LEU A 139 3.70 12.69 8.00
N SER A 140 3.46 13.54 9.01
CA SER A 140 3.25 14.98 8.83
C SER A 140 4.40 15.72 8.12
N SER A 141 5.61 15.17 8.10
CA SER A 141 6.78 15.74 7.39
C SER A 141 6.85 15.36 5.91
N PHE A 142 6.06 14.38 5.47
CA PHE A 142 6.15 13.85 4.11
C PHE A 142 5.58 14.86 3.13
N SER A 143 6.38 15.19 2.12
CA SER A 143 5.98 15.96 0.94
C SER A 143 5.90 15.00 -0.25
N THR A 144 4.71 14.77 -0.79
CA THR A 144 4.49 13.76 -1.85
C THR A 144 4.23 14.35 -3.23
N GLY A 145 4.36 15.67 -3.41
CA GLY A 145 4.02 16.34 -4.67
C GLY A 145 4.84 15.90 -5.89
N ALA A 146 6.01 15.28 -5.70
CA ALA A 146 6.83 14.71 -6.78
C ALA A 146 6.58 13.21 -7.03
N LEU A 147 5.78 12.55 -6.17
CA LEU A 147 5.59 11.11 -6.15
C LEU A 147 4.76 10.65 -7.36
N GLN A 148 5.26 9.64 -8.07
CA GLN A 148 4.57 9.07 -9.25
C GLN A 148 3.96 7.69 -8.96
N ASP A 149 4.56 6.94 -8.03
CA ASP A 149 4.20 5.56 -7.70
C ASP A 149 4.06 5.40 -6.18
N MET A 150 2.85 5.02 -5.76
CA MET A 150 2.47 4.75 -4.37
C MET A 150 2.03 3.30 -4.16
N ARG A 151 2.25 2.40 -5.13
CA ARG A 151 1.76 1.03 -5.01
C ARG A 151 2.26 0.37 -3.73
N GLU A 152 1.39 -0.40 -3.09
CA GLU A 152 1.69 -1.22 -1.92
C GLU A 152 2.31 -0.48 -0.71
N MET A 153 2.32 0.86 -0.66
CA MET A 153 3.08 1.61 0.37
C MET A 153 2.77 1.16 1.80
N PHE A 154 1.52 0.76 2.09
CA PHE A 154 1.09 0.21 3.38
C PHE A 154 0.53 -1.22 3.28
N HIS A 155 0.81 -1.95 2.20
CA HIS A 155 0.31 -3.31 1.98
C HIS A 155 0.67 -4.23 3.16
N ASN A 156 -0.30 -4.98 3.70
CA ASN A 156 -0.16 -5.90 4.85
C ASN A 156 0.40 -5.24 6.13
N CYS A 157 0.17 -3.95 6.33
CA CYS A 157 0.34 -3.30 7.65
C CYS A 157 -0.79 -3.71 8.61
N ASN A 158 -0.85 -5.01 8.93
CA ASN A 158 -1.98 -5.67 9.59
C ASN A 158 -2.36 -5.06 10.95
N CYS A 159 -1.41 -4.44 11.66
CA CYS A 159 -1.66 -3.82 12.97
C CYS A 159 -1.90 -2.31 12.93
N LEU A 160 -1.82 -1.66 11.77
CA LEU A 160 -2.01 -0.21 11.65
C LEU A 160 -3.47 0.14 11.95
N GLN A 161 -3.69 1.04 12.91
CA GLN A 161 -5.05 1.36 13.42
C GLN A 161 -5.60 2.65 12.83
N THR A 162 -4.72 3.63 12.62
CA THR A 162 -5.00 4.97 12.10
C THR A 162 -3.88 5.37 11.17
N LEU A 163 -4.20 6.17 10.16
CA LEU A 163 -3.23 6.73 9.24
C LEU A 163 -3.70 8.12 8.84
N ASP A 164 -2.88 9.13 9.10
CA ASP A 164 -3.13 10.49 8.64
C ASP A 164 -2.39 10.73 7.33
N LEU A 165 -3.15 11.09 6.29
CA LEU A 165 -2.67 11.36 4.94
C LEU A 165 -3.09 12.75 4.46
N SER A 166 -3.53 13.64 5.36
CA SER A 166 -4.04 14.96 4.96
C SER A 166 -3.02 15.82 4.24
N GLY A 167 -1.73 15.60 4.48
CA GLY A 167 -0.62 16.29 3.82
C GLY A 167 -0.21 15.72 2.45
N PHE A 168 -0.80 14.60 2.02
CA PHE A 168 -0.41 13.97 0.75
C PHE A 168 -1.01 14.74 -0.44
N ASP A 169 -0.12 15.19 -1.34
CA ASP A 169 -0.43 15.62 -2.71
C ASP A 169 -0.25 14.42 -3.64
N THR A 170 -1.33 13.95 -4.27
CA THR A 170 -1.34 12.76 -5.13
C THR A 170 -1.54 13.08 -6.61
N LYS A 171 -1.50 14.35 -7.02
CA LYS A 171 -1.84 14.78 -8.40
C LYS A 171 -1.01 14.12 -9.50
N ASN A 172 0.22 13.71 -9.18
CA ASN A 172 1.16 13.09 -10.12
C ASN A 172 1.16 11.55 -10.05
N VAL A 173 0.40 10.97 -9.12
CA VAL A 173 0.38 9.52 -8.90
C VAL A 173 -0.43 8.83 -9.98
N THR A 174 0.16 7.81 -10.60
CA THR A 174 -0.49 7.01 -11.65
C THR A 174 -0.87 5.60 -11.19
N ASN A 175 -0.24 5.10 -10.11
CA ASN A 175 -0.47 3.77 -9.56
C ASN A 175 -0.73 3.83 -8.05
N MET A 176 -1.92 3.39 -7.63
CA MET A 176 -2.36 3.24 -6.24
C MET A 176 -2.73 1.79 -5.91
N SER A 177 -2.29 0.83 -6.73
CA SER A 177 -2.62 -0.59 -6.53
C SER A 177 -2.09 -1.08 -5.17
N TYR A 178 -2.90 -1.88 -4.49
CA TYR A 178 -2.61 -2.46 -3.17
C TYR A 178 -2.26 -1.47 -2.05
N LEU A 179 -2.47 -0.15 -2.22
CA LEU A 179 -1.98 0.89 -1.32
C LEU A 179 -2.28 0.62 0.17
N PHE A 180 -3.49 0.15 0.49
CA PHE A 180 -3.90 -0.23 1.84
C PHE A 180 -4.34 -1.70 1.93
N CYS A 181 -3.98 -2.53 0.94
CA CYS A 181 -4.38 -3.93 0.92
C CYS A 181 -3.92 -4.63 2.20
N GLY A 182 -4.78 -5.40 2.86
CA GLY A 182 -4.42 -6.15 4.07
C GLY A 182 -4.27 -5.30 5.34
N CYS A 183 -4.55 -4.00 5.33
CA CYS A 183 -4.63 -3.17 6.54
C CYS A 183 -5.85 -3.52 7.42
N SER A 184 -5.90 -4.75 7.91
CA SER A 184 -7.09 -5.38 8.51
C SER A 184 -7.56 -4.73 9.81
N LYS A 185 -6.70 -4.01 10.53
CA LYS A 185 -7.05 -3.24 11.74
C LYS A 185 -7.29 -1.75 11.52
N LEU A 186 -7.13 -1.25 10.28
CA LEU A 186 -7.38 0.14 9.96
C LEU A 186 -8.89 0.41 10.02
N ALA A 187 -9.33 1.17 11.02
CA ALA A 187 -10.75 1.37 11.30
C ALA A 187 -11.31 2.67 10.68
N LYS A 188 -10.43 3.65 10.46
CA LYS A 188 -10.74 4.94 9.84
C LYS A 188 -9.62 5.30 8.87
N LEU A 189 -10.01 5.81 7.71
CA LEU A 189 -9.10 6.28 6.68
C LEU A 189 -9.76 7.43 5.93
N ASN A 190 -9.07 8.56 5.84
CA ASN A 190 -9.52 9.70 5.06
C ASN A 190 -8.69 9.76 3.76
N VAL A 191 -9.37 9.65 2.61
CA VAL A 191 -8.79 9.77 1.27
C VAL A 191 -9.43 10.91 0.46
N SER A 192 -10.18 11.79 1.11
CA SER A 192 -10.93 12.86 0.43
C SER A 192 -10.03 13.96 -0.18
N ASN A 193 -8.76 14.01 0.20
CA ASN A 193 -7.74 14.89 -0.37
C ASN A 193 -7.01 14.29 -1.58
N PHE A 194 -7.25 13.02 -1.93
CA PHE A 194 -6.56 12.40 -3.04
C PHE A 194 -7.08 12.97 -4.37
N ASP A 195 -6.17 13.54 -5.15
CA ASP A 195 -6.36 13.77 -6.58
C ASP A 195 -6.04 12.46 -7.32
N THR A 196 -7.06 11.87 -7.92
CA THR A 196 -6.97 10.58 -8.62
C THR A 196 -7.09 10.70 -10.13
N ALA A 197 -7.14 11.93 -10.69
CA ALA A 197 -7.43 12.16 -12.10
C ALA A 197 -6.43 11.49 -13.06
N ASN A 198 -5.20 11.25 -12.61
CA ASN A 198 -4.13 10.60 -13.37
C ASN A 198 -3.95 9.10 -13.02
N VAL A 199 -4.74 8.54 -12.12
CA VAL A 199 -4.56 7.16 -11.63
C VAL A 199 -5.10 6.15 -12.64
N ILE A 200 -4.22 5.25 -13.08
CA ILE A 200 -4.50 4.18 -14.06
C ILE A 200 -4.89 2.89 -13.33
N ASP A 201 -4.25 2.58 -12.20
CA ASP A 201 -4.46 1.31 -11.47
C ASP A 201 -4.82 1.56 -10.00
N MET A 202 -6.03 1.16 -9.62
CA MET A 202 -6.56 1.16 -8.24
C MET A 202 -6.85 -0.28 -7.75
N SER A 203 -6.31 -1.30 -8.43
CA SER A 203 -6.57 -2.68 -8.06
C SER A 203 -6.13 -2.98 -6.63
N ASN A 204 -6.96 -3.71 -5.90
CA ASN A 204 -6.75 -4.09 -4.50
C ASN A 204 -6.52 -2.91 -3.52
N MET A 205 -6.77 -1.65 -3.89
CA MET A 205 -6.42 -0.47 -3.07
C MET A 205 -6.89 -0.59 -1.61
N PHE A 206 -8.10 -1.09 -1.37
CA PHE A 206 -8.69 -1.32 -0.04
C PHE A 206 -8.96 -2.81 0.24
N CYS A 207 -8.40 -3.73 -0.55
CA CYS A 207 -8.64 -5.17 -0.39
C CYS A 207 -8.27 -5.62 1.04
N ARG A 208 -9.12 -6.42 1.69
CA ARG A 208 -8.93 -6.92 3.06
C ARG A 208 -8.74 -5.81 4.13
N CYS A 209 -9.29 -4.62 3.91
CA CYS A 209 -9.47 -3.61 4.96
C CYS A 209 -10.66 -3.97 5.87
N GLU A 210 -10.55 -5.09 6.59
CA GLU A 210 -11.67 -5.72 7.29
C GLU A 210 -12.27 -4.90 8.45
N SER A 211 -11.53 -3.93 8.98
CA SER A 211 -11.99 -3.05 10.06
C SER A 211 -12.60 -1.73 9.59
N LEU A 212 -12.48 -1.36 8.31
CA LEU A 212 -13.10 -0.15 7.78
C LEU A 212 -14.63 -0.28 7.83
N THR A 213 -15.26 0.72 8.44
CA THR A 213 -16.74 0.80 8.54
C THR A 213 -17.35 1.72 7.48
N SER A 214 -16.56 2.69 7.01
CA SER A 214 -16.90 3.61 5.92
C SER A 214 -15.63 4.02 5.20
N ILE A 215 -15.74 4.32 3.91
CA ILE A 215 -14.69 4.96 3.12
C ILE A 215 -15.35 5.95 2.17
N ASP A 216 -14.91 7.21 2.20
CA ASP A 216 -15.42 8.25 1.30
C ASP A 216 -14.55 8.30 0.05
N VAL A 217 -15.10 7.82 -1.05
CA VAL A 217 -14.48 7.86 -2.39
C VAL A 217 -15.22 8.82 -3.32
N SER A 218 -16.10 9.69 -2.81
CA SER A 218 -16.97 10.57 -3.59
C SER A 218 -16.23 11.58 -4.49
N ARG A 219 -14.95 11.83 -4.19
CA ARG A 219 -14.09 12.78 -4.91
C ARG A 219 -13.15 12.10 -5.91
N PHE A 220 -13.21 10.78 -6.03
CA PHE A 220 -12.32 10.07 -6.96
C PHE A 220 -12.74 10.39 -8.39
N ASP A 221 -11.85 11.03 -9.14
CA ASP A 221 -11.92 11.03 -10.61
C ASP A 221 -11.31 9.72 -11.09
N THR A 222 -12.11 8.87 -11.71
CA THR A 222 -11.68 7.57 -12.21
C THR A 222 -11.68 7.51 -13.73
N SER A 223 -11.74 8.67 -14.40
CA SER A 223 -11.86 8.78 -15.87
C SER A 223 -10.68 8.19 -16.64
N HIS A 224 -9.53 8.03 -15.99
CA HIS A 224 -8.32 7.40 -16.55
C HIS A 224 -8.06 5.99 -16.02
N THR A 225 -8.85 5.50 -15.07
CA THR A 225 -8.60 4.23 -14.40
C THR A 225 -8.97 3.05 -15.31
N GLU A 226 -8.03 2.12 -15.48
CA GLU A 226 -8.16 0.92 -16.29
C GLU A 226 -8.39 -0.34 -15.43
N SER A 227 -8.04 -0.32 -14.15
CA SER A 227 -8.20 -1.46 -13.24
C SER A 227 -8.79 -1.08 -11.88
N PHE A 228 -9.93 -1.69 -11.56
CA PHE A 228 -10.59 -1.69 -10.24
C PHE A 228 -10.63 -3.08 -9.62
N ALA A 229 -9.90 -4.04 -10.19
CA ALA A 229 -9.89 -5.42 -9.77
C ALA A 229 -9.70 -5.52 -8.25
N ARG A 230 -10.62 -6.20 -7.56
CA ARG A 230 -10.56 -6.43 -6.10
C ARG A 230 -10.47 -5.16 -5.24
N MET A 231 -10.78 -3.97 -5.75
CA MET A 231 -10.56 -2.68 -5.06
C MET A 231 -11.12 -2.65 -3.62
N PHE A 232 -12.31 -3.19 -3.41
CA PHE A 232 -12.98 -3.27 -2.09
C PHE A 232 -13.16 -4.71 -1.60
N ARG A 233 -12.45 -5.69 -2.19
CA ARG A 233 -12.59 -7.10 -1.83
C ARG A 233 -12.37 -7.31 -0.34
N ASP A 234 -13.26 -8.04 0.31
CA ASP A 234 -13.23 -8.35 1.75
C ASP A 234 -13.26 -7.10 2.67
N CYS A 235 -13.80 -5.97 2.20
CA CYS A 235 -14.22 -4.85 3.07
C CYS A 235 -15.49 -5.24 3.85
N VAL A 236 -15.36 -6.20 4.77
CA VAL A 236 -16.48 -6.95 5.35
C VAL A 236 -17.45 -6.10 6.19
N LYS A 237 -17.00 -4.96 6.73
CA LYS A 237 -17.80 -4.08 7.62
C LYS A 237 -18.38 -2.83 6.94
N VAL A 238 -18.02 -2.54 5.69
CA VAL A 238 -18.56 -1.37 4.97
C VAL A 238 -20.02 -1.62 4.62
N GLU A 239 -20.92 -0.80 5.16
CA GLU A 239 -22.37 -0.95 4.91
C GLU A 239 -22.87 -0.18 3.69
N THR A 240 -22.27 0.99 3.45
CA THR A 240 -22.62 1.91 2.36
C THR A 240 -21.36 2.35 1.65
N LEU A 241 -21.41 2.37 0.32
CA LEU A 241 -20.29 2.79 -0.51
C LEU A 241 -20.85 3.52 -1.74
N ASP A 242 -20.55 4.80 -1.87
CA ASP A 242 -20.98 5.59 -3.02
C ASP A 242 -19.92 5.54 -4.13
N VAL A 243 -20.20 4.72 -5.15
CA VAL A 243 -19.43 4.60 -6.39
C VAL A 243 -20.20 5.14 -7.60
N SER A 244 -21.34 5.81 -7.39
CA SER A 244 -22.27 6.18 -8.47
C SER A 244 -21.65 7.09 -9.54
N HIS A 245 -20.61 7.84 -9.16
CA HIS A 245 -19.88 8.78 -9.99
C HIS A 245 -18.67 8.16 -10.70
N PHE A 246 -18.30 6.91 -10.39
CA PHE A 246 -17.13 6.27 -11.01
C PHE A 246 -17.32 6.18 -12.53
N GLN A 247 -16.34 6.69 -13.27
CA GLN A 247 -16.26 6.60 -14.71
C GLN A 247 -15.52 5.32 -15.10
N THR A 248 -16.21 4.33 -15.67
CA THR A 248 -15.64 3.00 -15.96
C THR A 248 -15.48 2.68 -17.45
N GLN A 249 -15.69 3.65 -18.35
CA GLN A 249 -15.59 3.48 -19.82
C GLN A 249 -14.19 3.08 -20.33
N ARG A 250 -13.17 3.15 -19.48
CA ARG A 250 -11.79 2.67 -19.74
C ARG A 250 -11.45 1.39 -18.98
N ALA A 251 -12.31 0.93 -18.06
CA ALA A 251 -12.02 -0.20 -17.20
C ALA A 251 -11.90 -1.50 -18.00
N LEU A 252 -10.74 -2.14 -17.90
CA LEU A 252 -10.44 -3.45 -18.47
C LEU A 252 -10.64 -4.56 -17.43
N HIS A 253 -10.34 -4.27 -16.16
CA HIS A 253 -10.38 -5.22 -15.04
C HIS A 253 -11.27 -4.73 -13.92
N MET A 254 -12.35 -5.45 -13.62
CA MET A 254 -13.29 -5.15 -12.54
C MET A 254 -13.72 -6.42 -11.79
N GLU A 255 -13.00 -7.53 -11.98
CA GLU A 255 -13.31 -8.78 -11.30
C GLU A 255 -13.15 -8.63 -9.79
N ASN A 256 -14.05 -9.30 -9.05
CA ASN A 256 -14.04 -9.33 -7.58
C ASN A 256 -14.08 -7.95 -6.89
N MET A 257 -14.48 -6.85 -7.57
CA MET A 257 -14.40 -5.49 -7.01
C MET A 257 -15.04 -5.35 -5.63
N PHE A 258 -16.18 -6.00 -5.39
CA PHE A 258 -16.90 -6.03 -4.10
C PHE A 258 -16.98 -7.44 -3.50
N TYR A 259 -16.14 -8.38 -3.94
CA TYR A 259 -16.14 -9.75 -3.44
C TYR A 259 -16.03 -9.75 -1.91
N GLY A 260 -16.88 -10.49 -1.21
CA GLY A 260 -16.81 -10.63 0.24
C GLY A 260 -17.18 -9.38 1.04
N CYS A 261 -17.74 -8.33 0.42
CA CYS A 261 -18.32 -7.19 1.15
C CYS A 261 -19.61 -7.58 1.89
N LYS A 262 -19.49 -8.35 2.97
CA LYS A 262 -20.60 -9.01 3.66
C LYS A 262 -21.68 -8.06 4.17
N CYS A 263 -21.30 -6.87 4.66
CA CYS A 263 -22.22 -5.87 5.21
C CYS A 263 -22.76 -4.86 4.19
N LEU A 264 -22.27 -4.84 2.95
CA LEU A 264 -22.66 -3.85 1.94
C LEU A 264 -24.14 -4.04 1.56
N LYS A 265 -24.96 -2.98 1.70
CA LYS A 265 -26.43 -3.06 1.59
C LYS A 265 -26.96 -2.60 0.24
N TYR A 266 -26.32 -1.59 -0.34
CA TYR A 266 -26.79 -0.87 -1.53
C TYR A 266 -25.61 -0.49 -2.43
N LEU A 267 -25.80 -0.61 -3.74
CA LEU A 267 -24.90 -0.06 -4.75
C LEU A 267 -25.69 0.61 -5.87
N ASP A 268 -25.22 1.77 -6.30
CA ASP A 268 -25.69 2.44 -7.51
C ASP A 268 -24.64 2.34 -8.60
N LEU A 269 -24.93 1.53 -9.63
CA LEU A 269 -24.07 1.27 -10.76
C LEU A 269 -24.69 1.79 -12.06
N ARG A 270 -25.64 2.74 -11.99
CA ARG A 270 -26.29 3.30 -13.19
C ARG A 270 -25.30 4.00 -14.13
N GLY A 271 -24.20 4.54 -13.60
CA GLY A 271 -23.13 5.19 -14.35
C GLY A 271 -22.05 4.24 -14.88
N PHE A 272 -22.05 2.96 -14.48
CA PHE A 272 -21.00 2.03 -14.88
C PHE A 272 -21.17 1.62 -16.35
N ASP A 273 -20.18 1.94 -17.18
CA ASP A 273 -19.98 1.37 -18.51
C ASP A 273 -18.99 0.20 -18.39
N CYS A 274 -19.48 -1.03 -18.60
CA CYS A 274 -18.66 -2.25 -18.57
C CYS A 274 -18.34 -2.79 -19.96
N SER A 275 -18.56 -2.02 -21.04
CA SER A 275 -18.41 -2.49 -22.43
C SER A 275 -16.99 -2.99 -22.75
N LYS A 276 -15.97 -2.37 -22.13
CA LYS A 276 -14.55 -2.74 -22.27
C LYS A 276 -14.04 -3.74 -21.24
N ALA A 277 -14.79 -4.02 -20.18
CA ALA A 277 -14.37 -4.95 -19.15
C ALA A 277 -14.15 -6.35 -19.75
N ALA A 278 -12.93 -6.88 -19.59
CA ALA A 278 -12.59 -8.23 -20.03
C ALA A 278 -13.05 -9.28 -19.02
N ASP A 279 -13.04 -8.93 -17.72
CA ASP A 279 -13.43 -9.81 -16.63
C ASP A 279 -14.26 -9.07 -15.57
N LEU A 280 -15.40 -9.66 -15.21
CA LEU A 280 -16.34 -9.22 -14.18
C LEU A 280 -16.65 -10.34 -13.17
N SER A 281 -15.87 -11.41 -13.22
CA SER A 281 -16.10 -12.62 -12.43
C SER A 281 -16.17 -12.30 -10.95
N TYR A 282 -17.16 -12.91 -10.28
CA TYR A 282 -17.33 -12.85 -8.83
C TYR A 282 -17.41 -11.43 -8.23
N MET A 283 -17.75 -10.40 -9.02
CA MET A 283 -17.82 -9.00 -8.58
C MET A 283 -18.58 -8.80 -7.26
N PHE A 284 -19.70 -9.53 -7.08
CA PHE A 284 -20.55 -9.46 -5.88
C PHE A 284 -20.57 -10.75 -5.05
N TYR A 285 -19.71 -11.72 -5.36
CA TYR A 285 -19.74 -13.01 -4.65
C TYR A 285 -19.45 -12.79 -3.16
N GLY A 286 -20.27 -13.36 -2.27
CA GLY A 286 -20.13 -13.17 -0.82
C GLY A 286 -20.67 -11.84 -0.27
N CYS A 287 -21.33 -11.00 -1.09
CA CYS A 287 -22.06 -9.80 -0.63
C CYS A 287 -23.38 -10.17 0.08
N GLN A 288 -23.28 -10.65 1.32
CA GLN A 288 -24.41 -11.27 2.04
C GLN A 288 -25.57 -10.33 2.39
N SER A 289 -25.34 -9.03 2.47
CA SER A 289 -26.33 -8.02 2.85
C SER A 289 -26.83 -7.19 1.67
N LEU A 290 -26.31 -7.43 0.46
CA LEU A 290 -26.60 -6.60 -0.71
C LEU A 290 -28.01 -6.94 -1.23
N LYS A 291 -28.94 -6.00 -1.05
CA LYS A 291 -30.35 -6.18 -1.44
C LYS A 291 -30.69 -5.45 -2.74
N ASN A 292 -30.06 -4.31 -2.98
CA ASN A 292 -30.39 -3.41 -4.07
C ASN A 292 -29.12 -3.02 -4.82
N VAL A 293 -29.07 -3.40 -6.11
CA VAL A 293 -28.07 -2.92 -7.07
C VAL A 293 -28.83 -2.19 -8.16
N LEU A 294 -28.66 -0.87 -8.25
CA LEU A 294 -29.26 -0.09 -9.34
C LEU A 294 -28.36 -0.19 -10.58
N THR A 295 -28.95 -0.57 -11.70
CA THR A 295 -28.26 -0.65 -12.99
C THR A 295 -28.97 0.24 -14.03
N ALA A 296 -28.26 0.60 -15.10
CA ALA A 296 -28.84 1.43 -16.16
C ALA A 296 -30.07 0.75 -16.79
N LYS A 297 -31.17 1.50 -16.97
CA LYS A 297 -32.46 0.98 -17.49
C LYS A 297 -32.36 0.45 -18.93
N ARG A 298 -31.45 0.98 -19.74
CA ARG A 298 -31.22 0.59 -21.15
C ARG A 298 -29.74 0.82 -21.52
N PRO A 299 -28.85 -0.16 -21.28
CA PRO A 299 -27.52 -0.16 -21.87
C PRO A 299 -27.64 0.03 -23.39
N SER A 300 -26.87 0.94 -23.98
CA SER A 300 -26.87 1.22 -25.42
C SER A 300 -26.36 0.02 -26.23
N ASP A 301 -25.44 -0.76 -25.67
CA ASP A 301 -24.83 -1.94 -26.28
C ASP A 301 -25.45 -3.26 -25.77
N ARG A 302 -25.72 -4.20 -26.67
CA ARG A 302 -26.18 -5.57 -26.40
C ARG A 302 -25.21 -6.34 -25.47
N LYS A 303 -23.90 -6.14 -25.61
CA LYS A 303 -22.87 -6.72 -24.73
C LYS A 303 -23.03 -6.20 -23.30
N HIS A 304 -23.20 -4.90 -23.15
CA HIS A 304 -23.40 -4.27 -21.84
C HIS A 304 -24.71 -4.71 -21.17
N ARG A 305 -25.78 -4.97 -21.95
CA ARG A 305 -27.03 -5.60 -21.43
C ARG A 305 -26.80 -7.00 -20.88
N ALA A 306 -26.12 -7.86 -21.62
CA ALA A 306 -25.86 -9.24 -21.21
C ALA A 306 -25.06 -9.28 -19.90
N ILE A 307 -24.01 -8.45 -19.82
CA ILE A 307 -23.19 -8.28 -18.62
C ILE A 307 -24.02 -7.87 -17.41
N MET A 308 -24.87 -6.85 -17.55
CA MET A 308 -25.70 -6.38 -16.43
C MET A 308 -26.70 -7.44 -15.95
N ILE A 309 -27.21 -8.28 -16.86
CA ILE A 309 -28.08 -9.41 -16.51
C ILE A 309 -27.31 -10.48 -15.72
N GLU A 310 -26.10 -10.84 -16.15
CA GLU A 310 -25.25 -11.82 -15.46
C GLU A 310 -24.84 -11.35 -14.06
N LEU A 311 -24.43 -10.09 -13.93
CA LEU A 311 -24.12 -9.45 -12.65
C LEU A 311 -25.31 -9.52 -11.67
N LEU A 312 -26.52 -9.22 -12.16
CA LEU A 312 -27.74 -9.30 -11.36
C LEU A 312 -28.17 -10.75 -11.05
N ALA A 313 -27.95 -11.69 -11.97
CA ALA A 313 -28.24 -13.11 -11.77
C ALA A 313 -27.33 -13.71 -10.69
N GLY A 314 -26.04 -13.34 -10.68
CA GLY A 314 -25.11 -13.71 -9.61
C GLY A 314 -25.54 -13.20 -8.23
N CYS A 315 -26.04 -11.97 -8.15
CA CYS A 315 -26.60 -11.42 -6.92
C CYS A 315 -27.85 -12.18 -6.44
N LYS A 316 -28.75 -12.56 -7.36
CA LYS A 316 -29.99 -13.28 -7.05
C LYS A 316 -29.76 -14.74 -6.63
N LYS A 317 -28.86 -15.45 -7.31
CA LYS A 317 -28.51 -16.85 -6.98
C LYS A 317 -27.96 -16.96 -5.55
N PHE A 318 -27.15 -15.98 -5.13
CA PHE A 318 -26.67 -15.90 -3.75
C PHE A 318 -27.79 -15.62 -2.73
N ALA A 319 -28.76 -14.77 -3.08
CA ALA A 319 -29.93 -14.52 -2.24
C ALA A 319 -30.85 -15.74 -2.10
N GLU A 320 -30.92 -16.60 -3.12
CA GLU A 320 -31.69 -17.85 -3.12
C GLU A 320 -30.97 -18.99 -2.37
N GLU A 321 -29.66 -19.14 -2.54
CA GLU A 321 -28.83 -20.08 -1.77
C GLU A 321 -28.93 -19.81 -0.26
N LYS A 322 -29.05 -18.53 0.14
CA LYS A 322 -29.27 -18.13 1.55
C LYS A 322 -30.61 -18.63 2.11
N LYS A 323 -31.68 -18.66 1.30
CA LYS A 323 -32.99 -19.21 1.72
C LYS A 323 -32.97 -20.73 1.90
N GLY A 324 -32.11 -21.44 1.17
CA GLY A 324 -31.94 -22.89 1.30
C GLY A 324 -31.09 -23.32 2.49
N MET A 325 -30.29 -22.42 3.08
CA MET A 325 -29.37 -22.73 4.18
C MET A 325 -29.91 -22.44 5.58
N GLY A 326 -31.15 -21.94 5.72
CA GLY A 326 -31.81 -21.81 7.02
C GLY A 326 -31.11 -20.88 8.02
N ILE A 327 -30.56 -19.74 7.53
CA ILE A 327 -29.98 -18.66 8.35
C ILE A 327 -30.70 -17.35 8.01
#